data_AF-A0A834WKM7-F1
#
_entry.id   AF-A0A834WKM7-F1
#
_cell.length_a   1.000
_cell.length_b   1.000
_cell.length_c   1.000
_cell.angle_alpha   90.00
_cell.angle_beta   90.00
_cell.angle_gamma   90.00
#
_symmetry.space_group_name_H-M   'P 1'
#
loop_
_entity.id
_entity.type
_entity.pdbx_description
1 polymer ?
#
loop_
_entity_poly.entity_id
_entity_poly.type
_entity_poly.pdbx_seq_one_letter_code
_entity_poly.pdbx_strand_id
1 'polypeptide(L)'
;MDSLVMQTENDFPLELKIRFQELVKFALYSHLNDTLGFHHLSLSKKFCSILLEDDPLDPYSDDADSLEGVPPYPLYKCLASALLKCMNSGEFCRTCNHLTMVHEYSSIQQKQNEWQELIVEKGSETVNILKRVAFEVHVEDPYFSQLNDGLKTIEGRCAGDKYSRIELGNLILLNKSVVFEVQEVHWYPTFSSMLEAENLGKVLPGVKNVEEGTNFFA
;
A
#
# COMPACT_ATOMS: atom_id res chain seq x y z
N MET A 1 -34.68 -6.98 8.76
CA MET A 1 -33.92 -6.59 9.97
C MET A 1 -32.60 -6.10 9.41
N ASP A 2 -32.67 -4.89 8.88
CA ASP A 2 -31.68 -4.35 7.96
C ASP A 2 -30.70 -3.52 8.78
N SER A 3 -29.43 -3.94 8.79
CA SER A 3 -28.34 -3.09 9.19
C SER A 3 -27.58 -2.71 7.93
N LEU A 4 -28.11 -1.71 7.22
CA LEU A 4 -27.36 -0.98 6.21
C LEU A 4 -26.31 -0.14 6.95
N VAL A 5 -25.06 -0.60 6.95
CA VAL A 5 -23.94 0.28 7.27
C VAL A 5 -23.75 1.22 6.08
N MET A 6 -24.38 2.38 6.20
CA MET A 6 -24.09 3.55 5.38
C MET A 6 -22.62 3.92 5.63
N GLN A 7 -21.76 3.73 4.64
CA GLN A 7 -20.45 4.38 4.63
C GLN A 7 -20.71 5.90 4.65
N THR A 8 -20.46 6.54 5.79
CA THR A 8 -20.59 7.98 5.92
C THR A 8 -19.33 8.67 5.41
N GLU A 9 -19.48 9.80 4.73
CA GLU A 9 -18.42 10.65 4.17
C GLU A 9 -17.36 11.15 5.21
N ASN A 10 -17.47 10.73 6.48
CA ASN A 10 -16.59 11.12 7.59
C ASN A 10 -15.41 10.17 7.84
N ASP A 11 -15.40 8.96 7.28
CA ASP A 11 -14.33 7.97 7.53
C ASP A 11 -13.15 8.06 6.55
N PHE A 12 -13.31 8.84 5.47
CA PHE A 12 -12.33 8.95 4.39
C PHE A 12 -10.93 9.44 4.85
N PRO A 13 -10.81 10.41 5.78
CA PRO A 13 -9.51 10.82 6.29
C PRO A 13 -8.80 9.72 7.09
N LEU A 14 -9.55 8.89 7.80
CA LEU A 14 -9.01 7.80 8.62
C LEU A 14 -8.57 6.62 7.76
N GLU A 15 -9.38 6.25 6.76
CA GLU A 15 -9.06 5.15 5.85
C GLU A 15 -7.81 5.45 5.02
N LEU A 16 -7.67 6.68 4.50
CA LEU A 16 -6.45 7.12 3.81
C LEU A 16 -5.22 7.03 4.71
N LYS A 17 -5.34 7.44 5.97
CA LYS A 17 -4.25 7.35 6.95
C LYS A 17 -3.82 5.90 7.18
N ILE A 18 -4.77 4.98 7.36
CA ILE A 18 -4.50 3.55 7.56
C ILE A 18 -3.81 2.95 6.32
N ARG A 19 -4.34 3.21 5.12
CA ARG A 19 -3.74 2.73 3.87
C ARG A 19 -2.30 3.24 3.69
N PHE A 20 -2.06 4.51 3.98
CA PHE A 20 -0.72 5.09 3.86
C PHE A 20 0.25 4.53 4.90
N GLN A 21 -0.21 4.26 6.13
CA GLN A 21 0.61 3.57 7.14
C GLN A 21 1.02 2.17 6.69
N GLU A 22 0.10 1.40 6.12
CA GLU A 22 0.39 0.05 5.61
C GLU A 22 1.34 0.08 4.40
N LEU A 23 1.22 1.09 3.52
CA LEU A 23 2.16 1.31 2.42
C LEU A 23 3.58 1.60 2.91
N VAL A 24 3.73 2.48 3.90
CA VAL A 24 5.04 2.77 4.52
C VAL A 24 5.60 1.53 5.21
N LYS A 25 4.78 0.80 5.96
CA LYS A 25 5.15 -0.46 6.60
C LYS A 25 5.66 -1.47 5.58
N PHE A 26 4.92 -1.67 4.48
CA PHE A 26 5.32 -2.54 3.38
C PHE A 26 6.67 -2.14 2.79
N ALA A 27 6.87 -0.86 2.46
CA ALA A 27 8.12 -0.38 1.90
C ALA A 27 9.33 -0.66 2.83
N LEU A 28 9.15 -0.48 4.14
CA LEU A 28 10.19 -0.79 5.13
C LEU A 28 10.49 -2.29 5.23
N TYR A 29 9.47 -3.16 5.30
CA TYR A 29 9.67 -4.62 5.34
C TYR A 29 10.32 -5.15 4.07
N SER A 30 9.86 -4.70 2.90
CA SER A 30 10.41 -5.12 1.62
C SER A 30 11.86 -4.70 1.46
N HIS A 31 12.24 -3.55 2.01
CA HIS A 31 13.64 -3.12 2.08
C HIS A 31 14.49 -3.98 3.02
N LEU A 32 13.95 -4.43 4.15
CA LEU A 32 14.66 -5.34 5.06
C LEU A 32 14.92 -6.70 4.42
N ASN A 33 13.91 -7.22 3.72
CA ASN A 33 13.88 -8.56 3.13
C ASN A 33 14.45 -8.60 1.70
N ASP A 34 14.96 -7.49 1.18
CA ASP A 34 15.47 -7.36 -0.20
C ASP A 34 14.45 -7.78 -1.29
N THR A 35 13.14 -7.60 -1.02
CA THR A 35 12.06 -7.96 -1.95
C THR A 35 11.58 -6.78 -2.80
N LEU A 36 12.07 -5.57 -2.54
CA LEU A 36 11.74 -4.37 -3.34
C LEU A 36 12.53 -4.43 -4.66
N GLY A 37 11.99 -5.12 -5.67
CA GLY A 37 12.69 -5.42 -6.93
C GLY A 37 13.19 -4.23 -7.75
N PHE A 38 12.77 -3.00 -7.42
CA PHE A 38 13.08 -1.82 -8.24
C PHE A 38 13.97 -0.76 -7.57
N HIS A 39 14.03 -0.62 -6.23
CA HIS A 39 14.89 0.40 -5.60
C HIS A 39 15.26 0.03 -4.16
N HIS A 40 16.55 -0.06 -3.84
CA HIS A 40 17.01 -0.12 -2.46
C HIS A 40 16.75 1.25 -1.81
N LEU A 41 15.94 1.34 -0.74
CA LEU A 41 15.81 2.59 -0.02
C LEU A 41 17.21 3.04 0.40
N SER A 42 17.54 4.32 0.28
CA SER A 42 18.81 4.85 0.80
C SER A 42 18.79 4.97 2.34
N LEU A 43 18.12 4.03 3.00
CA LEU A 43 17.98 3.89 4.44
C LEU A 43 18.75 2.65 4.89
N SER A 44 19.41 2.73 6.04
CA SER A 44 20.07 1.56 6.61
C SER A 44 19.03 0.55 7.10
N LYS A 45 19.32 -0.75 6.97
CA LYS A 45 18.44 -1.82 7.49
C LYS A 45 18.18 -1.65 8.99
N LYS A 46 19.19 -1.24 9.76
CA LYS A 46 19.04 -0.93 11.20
C LYS A 46 18.05 0.21 11.46
N PHE A 47 18.05 1.25 10.63
CA PHE A 47 17.09 2.34 10.78
C PHE A 47 15.66 1.86 10.49
N CYS A 48 15.47 1.07 9.43
CA CYS A 48 14.16 0.51 9.11
C CYS A 48 13.64 -0.45 10.19
N SER A 49 14.51 -1.28 10.79
CA SER A 49 14.10 -2.18 11.88
C SER A 49 13.59 -1.41 13.09
N ILE A 50 14.30 -0.35 13.50
CA ILE A 50 13.90 0.50 14.63
C ILE A 50 12.53 1.17 14.37
N LEU A 51 12.26 1.57 13.13
CA LEU A 51 10.96 2.16 12.79
C LEU A 51 9.79 1.17 12.93
N LEU A 52 10.06 -0.12 12.77
CA LEU A 52 9.09 -1.20 12.81
C LEU A 52 8.96 -1.86 14.18
N GLU A 53 9.85 -1.58 15.13
CA GLU A 53 9.79 -2.12 16.49
C GLU A 53 8.48 -1.69 17.19
N ASP A 54 7.82 -2.65 17.84
CA ASP A 54 6.68 -2.38 18.72
C ASP A 54 7.13 -1.79 20.06
N ASP A 55 6.19 -1.22 20.83
CA ASP A 55 6.53 -0.58 22.11
C ASP A 55 7.16 -1.59 23.08
N PRO A 56 8.39 -1.37 23.59
CA PRO A 56 9.02 -2.25 24.57
C PRO A 56 8.35 -2.24 25.95
N LEU A 57 7.47 -1.26 26.24
CA LEU A 57 6.86 -1.06 27.56
C LEU A 57 5.37 -1.42 27.61
N ASP A 58 4.66 -1.50 26.47
CA ASP A 58 3.27 -1.98 26.43
C ASP A 58 2.85 -2.50 25.03
N PRO A 59 2.79 -3.83 24.81
CA PRO A 59 2.35 -4.40 23.54
C PRO A 59 0.83 -4.27 23.27
N TYR A 60 0.03 -3.67 24.17
CA TYR A 60 -1.44 -3.58 24.05
C TYR A 60 -2.05 -2.19 24.24
N SER A 61 -1.27 -1.11 24.38
CA SER A 61 -1.86 0.24 24.45
C SER A 61 -2.17 0.81 23.06
N ASP A 62 -3.45 0.77 22.70
CA ASP A 62 -4.03 1.63 21.65
C ASP A 62 -4.32 3.06 22.17
N ASP A 63 -4.01 3.35 23.44
CA ASP A 63 -4.31 4.62 24.08
C ASP A 63 -3.34 5.72 23.61
N ALA A 64 -3.93 6.73 22.98
CA ALA A 64 -3.28 7.92 22.44
C ALA A 64 -2.79 8.91 23.52
N ASP A 65 -2.72 8.51 24.79
CA ASP A 65 -2.17 9.33 25.86
C ASP A 65 -0.67 9.04 26.00
N SER A 66 0.08 9.63 25.06
CA SER A 66 1.54 9.65 25.07
C SER A 66 2.05 10.16 26.41
N LEU A 67 2.94 9.38 27.06
CA LEU A 67 3.89 9.94 28.01
C LEU A 67 4.59 11.12 27.35
N GLU A 68 4.45 12.30 27.96
CA GLU A 68 4.83 13.60 27.42
C GLU A 68 6.28 13.57 26.86
N GLY A 69 6.41 13.49 25.53
CA GLY A 69 7.69 13.56 24.81
C GLY A 69 8.17 12.29 24.08
N VAL A 70 7.55 11.11 24.27
CA VAL A 70 7.90 9.89 23.51
C VAL A 70 6.86 9.67 22.39
N PRO A 71 7.27 9.61 21.10
CA PRO A 71 6.35 9.28 20.03
C PRO A 71 5.76 7.88 20.23
N PRO A 72 4.46 7.67 19.96
CA PRO A 72 3.86 6.35 20.06
C PRO A 72 4.53 5.39 19.08
N TYR A 73 4.91 4.21 19.61
CA TYR A 73 5.40 3.10 18.79
C TYR A 73 4.23 2.42 18.06
N PRO A 74 4.50 1.70 16.96
CA PRO A 74 5.77 1.70 16.22
C PRO A 74 6.02 3.03 15.48
N LEU A 75 7.27 3.47 15.44
CA LEU A 75 7.66 4.81 14.97
C LEU A 75 7.31 5.07 13.48
N TYR A 76 7.17 4.01 12.66
CA TYR A 76 6.75 4.18 11.27
C TYR A 76 5.37 4.83 11.15
N LYS A 77 4.47 4.68 12.13
CA LYS A 77 3.14 5.34 12.11
C LYS A 77 3.28 6.86 12.21
N CYS A 78 4.25 7.34 13.00
CA CYS A 78 4.59 8.75 13.10
C CYS A 78 5.20 9.26 11.79
N LEU A 79 6.14 8.51 11.21
CA LEU A 79 6.74 8.84 9.91
C LEU A 79 5.67 8.92 8.81
N ALA A 80 4.80 7.92 8.72
CA ALA A 80 3.71 7.87 7.76
C ALA A 80 2.76 9.07 7.91
N SER A 81 2.42 9.44 9.15
CA SER A 81 1.55 10.59 9.42
C SER A 81 2.20 11.91 9.01
N ALA A 82 3.51 12.09 9.29
CA ALA A 82 4.26 13.27 8.90
C ALA A 82 4.37 13.40 7.36
N LEU A 83 4.68 12.29 6.68
CA LEU A 83 4.74 12.24 5.21
C LEU A 83 3.37 12.54 4.60
N LEU A 84 2.31 11.88 5.05
CA LEU A 84 0.95 12.11 4.56
C LEU A 84 0.51 13.56 4.78
N LYS A 85 0.90 14.17 5.90
CA LYS A 85 0.65 15.60 6.14
C LYS A 85 1.35 16.47 5.11
N CYS A 86 2.63 16.22 4.83
CA CYS A 86 3.38 16.96 3.81
C CYS A 86 2.76 16.80 2.41
N MET A 87 2.35 15.59 2.06
CA MET A 87 1.71 15.29 0.76
C MET A 87 0.35 15.97 0.62
N ASN A 88 -0.45 16.00 1.69
CA ASN A 88 -1.75 16.70 1.68
C ASN A 88 -1.61 18.22 1.66
N SER A 89 -0.62 18.78 2.35
CA SER A 89 -0.37 20.23 2.34
C SER A 89 0.38 20.70 1.09
N GLY A 90 1.00 19.78 0.37
CA GLY A 90 1.92 20.11 -0.72
C GLY A 90 3.16 20.86 -0.22
N GLU A 91 3.54 20.70 1.05
CA GLU A 91 4.64 21.43 1.67
C GLU A 91 5.50 20.52 2.54
N PHE A 92 6.83 20.62 2.38
CA PHE A 92 7.77 19.95 3.26
C PHE A 92 7.86 20.63 4.62
N CYS A 93 7.85 19.86 5.71
CA CYS A 93 7.93 20.40 7.07
C CYS A 93 9.34 20.95 7.37
N ARG A 94 9.51 22.28 7.30
CA ARG A 94 10.81 22.98 7.41
C ARG A 94 11.32 23.20 8.85
N THR A 95 10.81 22.50 9.85
CA THR A 95 11.08 22.81 11.28
C THR A 95 12.56 22.63 11.70
N CYS A 96 13.43 22.08 10.85
CA CYS A 96 14.85 21.85 11.12
C CYS A 96 15.77 23.09 10.91
N ASN A 97 15.24 24.31 10.97
CA ASN A 97 16.03 25.53 10.70
C ASN A 97 16.98 25.95 11.85
N HIS A 98 17.02 25.26 13.00
CA HIS A 98 17.78 25.70 14.17
C HIS A 98 19.19 25.05 14.33
N LEU A 99 19.64 24.21 13.40
CA LEU A 99 20.91 23.46 13.52
C LEU A 99 22.03 23.94 12.59
N THR A 100 21.94 25.16 12.04
CA THR A 100 22.93 25.67 11.08
C THR A 100 24.30 25.93 11.72
N MET A 101 25.18 24.94 11.66
CA MET A 101 26.63 25.15 11.57
C MET A 101 26.97 25.48 10.11
N VAL A 102 27.71 26.58 9.97
CA VAL A 102 28.03 27.29 8.73
C VAL A 102 29.00 26.45 7.89
N HIS A 103 28.54 25.86 6.77
CA HIS A 103 29.33 25.66 5.53
C HIS A 103 28.58 24.96 4.37
N GLU A 104 27.36 24.42 4.57
CA GLU A 104 26.63 23.65 3.53
C GLU A 104 25.23 24.21 3.19
N TYR A 105 25.01 25.51 3.34
CA TYR A 105 23.67 26.10 3.19
C TYR A 105 23.10 25.94 1.77
N SER A 106 23.93 26.04 0.73
CA SER A 106 23.49 25.92 -0.68
C SER A 106 23.06 24.51 -1.06
N SER A 107 23.76 23.46 -0.59
CA SER A 107 23.43 22.06 -0.91
C SER A 107 22.18 21.60 -0.16
N ILE A 108 21.98 22.04 1.08
CA ILE A 108 20.77 21.75 1.86
C ILE A 108 19.55 22.43 1.22
N GLN A 109 19.66 23.71 0.83
CA GLN A 109 18.58 24.44 0.17
C GLN A 109 18.18 23.77 -1.15
N GLN A 110 19.15 23.29 -1.92
CA GLN A 110 18.89 22.55 -3.15
C GLN A 110 18.10 21.25 -2.88
N LYS A 111 18.56 20.42 -1.94
CA LYS A 111 17.84 19.18 -1.56
C LYS A 111 16.43 19.45 -1.05
N GLN A 112 16.24 20.53 -0.29
CA GLN A 112 14.90 20.93 0.17
C GLN A 112 13.98 21.27 -1.00
N ASN A 113 14.49 21.93 -2.04
CA ASN A 113 13.70 22.23 -3.24
C ASN A 113 13.36 20.93 -4.01
N GLU A 114 14.31 20.01 -4.15
CA GLU A 114 14.09 18.69 -4.78
C GLU A 114 13.01 17.88 -4.03
N TRP A 115 13.07 17.85 -2.69
CA TRP A 115 12.04 17.18 -1.88
C TRP A 115 10.68 17.87 -1.96
N GLN A 116 10.67 19.19 -2.01
CA GLN A 116 9.45 19.97 -2.18
C GLN A 116 8.77 19.66 -3.52
N GLU A 117 9.55 19.55 -4.60
CA GLU A 117 9.05 19.15 -5.92
C GLU A 117 8.47 17.72 -5.88
N LEU A 118 9.18 16.76 -5.27
CA LEU A 118 8.67 15.39 -5.09
C LEU A 118 7.37 15.34 -4.29
N ILE A 119 7.21 16.16 -3.26
CA ILE A 119 5.99 16.21 -2.46
C ILE A 119 4.82 16.75 -3.27
N VAL A 120 5.05 17.83 -4.04
CA VAL A 120 4.02 18.43 -4.87
C VAL A 120 3.61 17.51 -6.00
N GLU A 121 4.55 16.89 -6.70
CA GLU A 121 4.25 16.01 -7.84
C GLU A 121 3.86 14.61 -7.36
N LYS A 122 4.80 13.84 -6.81
CA LYS A 122 4.61 12.42 -6.46
C LYS A 122 3.77 12.22 -5.21
N GLY A 123 3.89 13.12 -4.24
CA GLY A 123 3.07 13.09 -3.03
C GLY A 123 1.58 13.28 -3.36
N SER A 124 1.23 14.28 -4.16
CA SER A 124 -0.15 14.51 -4.56
C SER A 124 -0.71 13.39 -5.44
N GLU A 125 0.09 12.88 -6.38
CA GLU A 125 -0.24 11.70 -7.21
C GLU A 125 -0.56 10.48 -6.34
N THR A 126 0.32 10.16 -5.38
CA THR A 126 0.14 9.02 -4.46
C THR A 126 -1.15 9.16 -3.63
N VAL A 127 -1.39 10.33 -3.05
CA VAL A 127 -2.62 10.60 -2.29
C VAL A 127 -3.85 10.45 -3.16
N ASN A 128 -3.84 10.98 -4.39
CA ASN A 128 -4.95 10.88 -5.32
C ASN A 128 -5.25 9.44 -5.75
N ILE A 129 -4.20 8.62 -5.96
CA ILE A 129 -4.35 7.19 -6.25
C ILE A 129 -5.02 6.48 -5.06
N LEU A 130 -4.48 6.65 -3.85
CA LEU A 130 -5.02 5.97 -2.65
C LEU A 130 -6.45 6.39 -2.30
N LYS A 131 -6.81 7.64 -2.59
CA LYS A 131 -8.17 8.17 -2.47
C LYS A 131 -9.16 7.53 -3.46
N ARG A 132 -8.68 7.09 -4.62
CA ARG A 132 -9.49 6.49 -5.70
C ARG A 132 -9.56 4.96 -5.64
N VAL A 133 -8.82 4.32 -4.74
CA VAL A 133 -8.90 2.87 -4.52
C VAL A 133 -10.34 2.52 -4.12
N ALA A 134 -10.96 1.66 -4.93
CA ALA A 134 -12.34 1.21 -4.73
C ALA A 134 -12.40 -0.13 -3.98
N PHE A 135 -11.38 -0.98 -4.16
CA PHE A 135 -11.34 -2.32 -3.56
C PHE A 135 -9.95 -2.67 -3.07
N GLU A 136 -9.88 -3.39 -1.96
CA GLU A 136 -8.65 -4.03 -1.48
C GLU A 136 -8.76 -5.55 -1.66
N VAL A 137 -7.75 -6.17 -2.25
CA VAL A 137 -7.72 -7.62 -2.48
C VAL A 137 -6.41 -8.19 -1.96
N HIS A 138 -6.49 -9.31 -1.24
CA HIS A 138 -5.31 -10.04 -0.81
C HIS A 138 -5.02 -11.19 -1.77
N VAL A 139 -3.80 -11.26 -2.29
CA VAL A 139 -3.33 -12.32 -3.20
C VAL A 139 -2.13 -13.01 -2.55
N GLU A 140 -2.14 -14.33 -2.50
CA GLU A 140 -1.03 -15.11 -1.94
C GLU A 140 0.14 -15.20 -2.94
N ASP A 141 1.35 -15.33 -2.42
CA ASP A 141 2.51 -15.71 -3.25
C ASP A 141 2.40 -17.19 -3.67
N PRO A 142 2.87 -17.56 -4.88
CA PRO A 142 3.68 -16.75 -5.81
C PRO A 142 2.86 -15.82 -6.72
N TYR A 143 1.53 -15.87 -6.67
CA TYR A 143 0.67 -15.16 -7.62
C TYR A 143 0.73 -13.64 -7.47
N PHE A 144 0.93 -13.13 -6.25
CA PHE A 144 1.17 -11.71 -6.03
C PHE A 144 2.44 -11.22 -6.74
N SER A 145 3.57 -11.89 -6.54
CA SER A 145 4.82 -11.59 -7.25
C SER A 145 4.64 -11.68 -8.76
N GLN A 146 3.93 -12.70 -9.25
CA GLN A 146 3.65 -12.86 -10.69
C GLN A 146 2.76 -11.76 -11.27
N LEU A 147 1.83 -11.18 -10.50
CA LEU A 147 1.05 -10.01 -10.92
C LEU A 147 1.96 -8.79 -11.06
N ASN A 148 2.86 -8.58 -10.10
CA ASN A 148 3.80 -7.48 -10.12
C ASN A 148 4.81 -7.59 -11.28
N ASP A 149 5.21 -8.81 -11.63
CA ASP A 149 6.11 -9.10 -12.76
C ASP A 149 5.38 -9.13 -14.11
N GLY A 150 4.04 -9.01 -14.13
CA GLY A 150 3.22 -9.05 -15.34
C GLY A 150 3.07 -10.44 -15.97
N LEU A 151 3.47 -11.51 -15.27
CA LEU A 151 3.29 -12.89 -15.70
C LEU A 151 1.83 -13.35 -15.54
N LYS A 152 1.23 -13.03 -14.39
CA LYS A 152 -0.19 -13.20 -14.13
C LYS A 152 -0.89 -11.90 -14.49
N THR A 153 -1.97 -11.97 -15.26
CA THR A 153 -2.73 -10.78 -15.68
C THR A 153 -4.23 -10.91 -15.44
N ILE A 154 -4.70 -12.08 -14.99
CA ILE A 154 -6.11 -12.36 -14.73
C ILE A 154 -6.22 -12.88 -13.30
N GLU A 155 -7.11 -12.28 -12.51
CA GLU A 155 -7.38 -12.68 -11.13
C GLU A 155 -8.80 -13.26 -11.01
N GLY A 156 -8.88 -14.55 -10.68
CA GLY A 156 -10.16 -15.23 -10.46
C GLY A 156 -10.64 -15.05 -9.02
N ARG A 157 -11.89 -14.62 -8.84
CA ARG A 157 -12.53 -14.52 -7.52
C ARG A 157 -13.99 -14.99 -7.60
N CYS A 158 -14.49 -15.52 -6.49
CA CYS A 158 -15.92 -15.78 -6.37
C CYS A 158 -16.69 -14.46 -6.39
N ALA A 159 -17.78 -14.39 -7.16
CA ALA A 159 -18.63 -13.21 -7.37
C ALA A 159 -19.48 -12.83 -6.14
N GLY A 160 -18.91 -12.87 -4.93
CA GLY A 160 -19.61 -12.45 -3.71
C GLY A 160 -19.91 -10.94 -3.68
N ASP A 161 -20.64 -10.49 -2.66
CA ASP A 161 -21.14 -9.11 -2.53
C ASP A 161 -20.07 -8.01 -2.70
N LYS A 162 -18.83 -8.30 -2.30
CA LYS A 162 -17.69 -7.39 -2.45
C LYS A 162 -17.20 -7.30 -3.90
N TYR A 163 -17.01 -8.44 -4.57
CA TYR A 163 -16.36 -8.50 -5.89
C TYR A 163 -17.33 -8.34 -7.05
N SER A 164 -18.63 -8.60 -6.82
CA SER A 164 -19.71 -8.35 -7.79
C SER A 164 -19.84 -6.89 -8.22
N ARG A 165 -19.28 -5.95 -7.44
CA ARG A 165 -19.31 -4.51 -7.69
C ARG A 165 -18.08 -3.98 -8.43
N ILE A 166 -17.11 -4.85 -8.76
CA ILE A 166 -15.90 -4.43 -9.48
C ILE A 166 -16.27 -4.16 -10.94
N GLU A 167 -15.88 -2.98 -11.41
CA GLU A 167 -16.11 -2.52 -12.77
C GLU A 167 -14.81 -2.11 -13.47
N LEU A 168 -14.87 -2.01 -14.80
CA LEU A 168 -13.81 -1.47 -15.65
C LEU A 168 -13.32 -0.11 -15.11
N GLY A 169 -12.00 0.08 -15.04
CA GLY A 169 -11.37 1.32 -14.58
C GLY A 169 -11.34 1.49 -13.06
N ASN A 170 -11.90 0.56 -12.27
CA ASN A 170 -11.73 0.59 -10.82
C ASN A 170 -10.26 0.38 -10.44
N LEU A 171 -9.80 1.10 -9.42
CA LEU A 171 -8.48 0.90 -8.84
C LEU A 171 -8.57 -0.11 -7.69
N ILE A 172 -7.78 -1.18 -7.79
CA ILE A 172 -7.70 -2.26 -6.82
C ILE A 172 -6.33 -2.19 -6.13
N LEU A 173 -6.33 -2.09 -4.81
CA LEU A 173 -5.13 -2.19 -3.99
C LEU A 173 -4.88 -3.66 -3.61
N LEU A 174 -3.81 -4.23 -4.16
CA LEU A 174 -3.35 -5.58 -3.85
C LEU A 174 -2.36 -5.56 -2.71
N ASN A 175 -2.58 -6.43 -1.72
CA ASN A 175 -1.69 -6.64 -0.57
C ASN A 175 -1.24 -5.35 0.12
N LYS A 176 -2.12 -4.33 0.11
CA LYS A 176 -1.89 -3.00 0.69
C LYS A 176 -0.67 -2.25 0.14
N SER A 177 -0.17 -2.63 -1.04
CA SER A 177 1.09 -2.10 -1.56
C SER A 177 1.11 -1.75 -3.04
N VAL A 178 0.40 -2.49 -3.89
CA VAL A 178 0.41 -2.25 -5.34
C VAL A 178 -1.01 -1.96 -5.82
N VAL A 179 -1.18 -0.90 -6.61
CA VAL A 179 -2.47 -0.54 -7.19
C VAL A 179 -2.52 -0.97 -8.65
N PHE A 180 -3.57 -1.70 -9.02
CA PHE A 180 -3.87 -2.08 -10.38
C PHE A 180 -5.18 -1.44 -10.83
N GLU A 181 -5.27 -1.12 -12.11
CA GLU A 181 -6.51 -0.67 -12.74
C GLU A 181 -7.16 -1.84 -13.49
N VAL A 182 -8.43 -2.10 -13.21
CA VAL A 182 -9.20 -3.16 -13.88
C VAL A 182 -9.35 -2.83 -15.36
N GLN A 183 -8.86 -3.72 -16.22
CA GLN A 183 -8.95 -3.56 -17.68
C GLN A 183 -10.15 -4.31 -18.29
N GLU A 184 -10.60 -5.41 -17.70
CA GLU A 184 -11.72 -6.24 -18.17
C GLU A 184 -12.39 -6.95 -16.97
N VAL A 185 -13.69 -7.27 -17.09
CA VAL A 185 -14.45 -8.04 -16.10
C VAL A 185 -15.32 -9.07 -16.82
N HIS A 186 -15.13 -10.35 -16.49
CA HIS A 186 -15.89 -11.47 -17.04
C HIS A 186 -16.56 -12.28 -15.92
N TRP A 187 -17.74 -12.83 -16.20
CA TRP A 187 -18.52 -13.61 -15.25
C TRP A 187 -18.68 -15.06 -15.73
N TYR A 188 -18.37 -15.99 -14.84
CA TYR A 188 -18.41 -17.42 -15.12
C TYR A 188 -19.23 -18.16 -14.06
N PRO A 189 -20.00 -19.19 -14.44
CA PRO A 189 -20.77 -19.98 -13.48
C PRO A 189 -19.88 -20.78 -12.51
N THR A 190 -18.69 -21.21 -12.95
CA THR A 190 -17.74 -22.00 -12.14
C THR A 190 -16.28 -21.63 -12.44
N PHE A 191 -15.37 -21.91 -11.50
CA PHE A 191 -13.93 -21.74 -11.74
C PHE A 191 -13.41 -22.62 -12.88
N SER A 192 -13.94 -23.84 -13.05
CA SER A 192 -13.60 -24.68 -14.21
C SER A 192 -13.97 -23.98 -15.53
N SER A 193 -15.18 -23.43 -15.64
CA SER A 193 -15.57 -22.69 -16.85
C SER A 193 -14.74 -21.42 -17.09
N MET A 194 -14.33 -20.73 -16.02
CA MET A 194 -13.41 -19.59 -16.09
C MET A 194 -12.04 -20.04 -16.61
N LEU A 195 -11.46 -21.09 -16.06
CA LEU A 195 -10.13 -21.59 -16.43
C LEU A 195 -10.08 -22.21 -17.84
N GLU A 196 -11.22 -22.68 -18.35
CA GLU A 196 -11.37 -23.16 -19.73
C GLU A 196 -11.49 -22.02 -20.74
N ALA A 197 -12.20 -20.95 -20.38
CA ALA A 197 -12.42 -19.79 -21.24
C ALA A 197 -11.21 -18.84 -21.25
N GLU A 198 -10.62 -18.62 -20.09
CA GLU A 198 -9.45 -17.76 -19.92
C GLU A 198 -8.15 -18.52 -20.19
N ASN A 199 -7.08 -17.79 -20.50
CA ASN A 199 -5.77 -18.40 -20.63
C ASN A 199 -5.26 -18.85 -19.25
N LEU A 200 -5.23 -20.16 -18.99
CA LEU A 200 -4.73 -20.74 -17.73
C LEU A 200 -3.37 -20.19 -17.31
N GLY A 201 -2.45 -19.98 -18.25
CA GLY A 201 -1.12 -19.42 -17.97
C GLY A 201 -1.15 -17.95 -17.53
N LYS A 202 -2.21 -17.20 -17.84
CA LYS A 202 -2.44 -15.82 -17.36
C LYS A 202 -3.21 -15.76 -16.04
N VAL A 203 -3.96 -16.81 -15.70
CA VAL A 203 -4.70 -16.92 -14.42
C VAL A 203 -3.83 -17.57 -13.35
N LEU A 204 -3.20 -18.70 -13.65
CA LEU A 204 -2.36 -19.50 -12.76
C LEU A 204 -1.04 -19.89 -13.48
N PRO A 205 -0.09 -18.97 -13.64
CA PRO A 205 1.19 -19.26 -14.27
C PRO A 205 1.90 -20.47 -13.63
N GLY A 206 2.30 -21.44 -14.46
CA GLY A 206 2.99 -22.66 -14.04
C GLY A 206 2.08 -23.87 -13.77
N VAL A 207 0.76 -23.69 -13.69
CA VAL A 207 -0.21 -24.78 -13.57
C VAL A 207 -0.43 -25.46 -14.93
N LYS A 208 -0.50 -26.79 -14.94
CA LYS A 208 -0.47 -27.56 -16.20
C LYS A 208 -1.82 -27.72 -16.87
N ASN A 209 -2.90 -27.82 -16.09
CA ASN A 209 -4.24 -28.06 -16.60
C ASN A 209 -5.34 -27.52 -15.66
N VAL A 210 -6.57 -27.47 -16.17
CA VAL A 210 -7.74 -26.91 -15.48
C VAL A 210 -8.11 -27.70 -14.21
N GLU A 211 -7.95 -29.02 -14.23
CA GLU A 211 -8.27 -29.87 -13.08
C GLU A 211 -7.37 -29.53 -11.88
N GLU A 212 -6.06 -29.44 -12.11
CA GLU A 212 -5.10 -28.96 -11.12
C GLU A 212 -5.42 -27.53 -10.66
N GLY A 213 -5.73 -26.63 -11.61
CA GLY A 213 -6.03 -25.23 -11.33
C GLY A 213 -7.27 -25.02 -10.47
N THR A 214 -8.29 -25.87 -10.61
CA THR A 214 -9.55 -25.75 -9.85
C THR A 214 -9.33 -26.00 -8.36
N ASN A 215 -8.32 -26.80 -7.98
CA ASN A 215 -8.00 -27.08 -6.58
C ASN A 215 -7.49 -25.83 -5.81
N PHE A 216 -7.06 -24.78 -6.50
CA PHE A 216 -6.66 -23.52 -5.86
C PHE A 216 -7.87 -22.65 -5.43
N PHE A 217 -9.07 -22.99 -5.89
CA PHE A 217 -10.30 -22.24 -5.61
C PHE A 217 -11.36 -23.05 -4.85
N ALA A 218 -11.05 -24.31 -4.53
CA ALA A 218 -11.94 -25.25 -3.86
C ALA A 218 -11.94 -25.07 -2.33
#